data_AF-A0A5Q4H1V6-F1
#
_entry.id   AF-A0A5Q4H1V6-F1
#
_cell.length_a   1.000
_cell.length_b   1.000
_cell.length_c   1.000
_cell.angle_alpha   90.00
_cell.angle_beta   90.00
_cell.angle_gamma   90.00
#
_symmetry.space_group_name_H-M   'P 1'
#
loop_
_entity.id
_entity.type
_entity.pdbx_description
1 polymer ?
#
loop_
_entity_poly.entity_id
_entity_poly.type
_entity_poly.pdbx_seq_one_letter_code
_entity_poly.pdbx_strand_id
1 'polypeptide(L)'
;MNNMADSHRKTQSYAAIRDSSKALPRVDASEVQTALDAEASDLAVRGIGVGPLSLFQVREEVFQRLHSTGGRPALTGTSRRTKVPLSDQQREELESIATEIASPGFSPSPGQIASVLISLSLRSLRENRLESQSTEQVPNAEIN
;
A
#
# COMPACT_ATOMS: atom_id res chain seq x y z
N MET A 1 -25.09 50.66 4.39
CA MET A 1 -25.19 50.02 3.06
C MET A 1 -23.79 49.71 2.57
N ASN A 2 -23.66 48.56 1.92
CA ASN A 2 -22.53 48.03 1.11
C ASN A 2 -21.46 47.19 1.82
N ASN A 3 -21.69 45.88 1.72
CA ASN A 3 -20.75 44.78 1.92
C ASN A 3 -19.63 44.84 0.86
N MET A 4 -18.38 44.72 1.32
CA MET A 4 -17.17 44.67 0.51
C MET A 4 -17.02 43.26 -0.09
N ALA A 5 -16.93 43.22 -1.41
CA ALA A 5 -17.00 42.08 -2.31
C ALA A 5 -16.18 40.83 -1.95
N ASP A 6 -16.85 39.69 -2.09
CA ASP A 6 -16.30 38.35 -2.28
C ASP A 6 -15.20 38.33 -3.36
N SER A 7 -14.03 37.87 -2.97
CA SER A 7 -12.88 37.66 -3.85
C SER A 7 -13.01 36.30 -4.53
N HIS A 8 -13.57 36.28 -5.75
CA HIS A 8 -13.63 35.09 -6.59
C HIS A 8 -12.22 34.69 -7.07
N ARG A 9 -11.59 33.73 -6.38
CA ARG A 9 -10.38 33.06 -6.84
C ARG A 9 -10.74 32.13 -8.02
N LYS A 10 -10.47 32.54 -9.26
CA LYS A 10 -10.58 31.65 -10.43
C LYS A 10 -9.55 30.53 -10.30
N THR A 11 -10.00 29.29 -10.09
CA THR A 11 -9.15 28.11 -10.15
C THR A 11 -8.80 27.83 -11.61
N GLN A 12 -7.57 28.12 -12.00
CA GLN A 12 -7.06 27.87 -13.34
C GLN A 12 -6.80 26.37 -13.51
N SER A 13 -7.68 25.67 -14.21
CA SER A 13 -7.48 24.25 -14.57
C SER A 13 -6.63 24.15 -15.84
N TYR A 14 -5.47 23.50 -15.76
CA TYR A 14 -4.64 23.22 -16.92
C TYR A 14 -5.25 22.10 -17.76
N ALA A 15 -5.06 22.17 -19.09
CA ALA A 15 -5.46 21.11 -20.00
C ALA A 15 -4.65 19.84 -19.74
N ALA A 16 -5.29 18.68 -19.83
CA ALA A 16 -4.62 17.39 -19.69
C ALA A 16 -3.56 17.21 -20.78
N ILE A 17 -2.31 16.99 -20.36
CA ILE A 17 -1.21 16.66 -21.28
C ILE A 17 -1.47 15.27 -21.82
N ARG A 18 -1.64 15.17 -23.14
CA ARG A 18 -1.75 13.88 -23.83
C ARG A 18 -0.35 13.38 -24.16
N ASP A 19 -0.05 12.16 -23.76
CA ASP A 19 1.16 11.47 -24.23
C ASP A 19 0.99 11.16 -25.72
N SER A 20 1.80 11.80 -26.55
CA SER A 20 1.85 11.59 -28.00
C SER A 20 3.08 10.80 -28.43
N SER A 21 3.80 10.18 -27.48
CA SER A 21 4.97 9.37 -27.78
C SER A 21 4.58 8.09 -28.50
N LYS A 22 5.54 7.52 -29.25
CA LYS A 22 5.34 6.26 -29.96
C LYS A 22 5.23 5.15 -28.93
N ALA A 23 4.10 4.44 -28.94
CA ALA A 23 3.91 3.27 -28.10
C ALA A 23 5.05 2.27 -28.33
N LEU A 24 5.74 1.90 -27.24
CA LEU A 24 6.77 0.88 -27.27
C LEU A 24 6.13 -0.50 -27.48
N PRO A 25 6.84 -1.42 -28.15
CA PRO A 25 6.38 -2.81 -28.26
C PRO A 25 6.24 -3.42 -26.86
N ARG A 26 5.17 -4.20 -26.67
CA ARG A 26 5.03 -5.02 -25.46
C ARG A 26 6.03 -6.16 -25.54
N VAL A 27 6.77 -6.37 -24.45
CA VAL A 27 7.69 -7.49 -24.29
C VAL A 27 6.90 -8.65 -23.66
N ASP A 28 7.15 -9.86 -24.15
CA ASP A 28 6.54 -11.05 -23.56
C ASP A 28 7.14 -11.36 -22.19
N ALA A 29 6.33 -11.84 -21.24
CA ALA A 29 6.80 -12.12 -19.89
C ALA A 29 7.91 -13.19 -19.87
N SER A 30 7.87 -14.16 -20.79
CA SER A 30 8.89 -15.20 -20.93
C SER A 30 10.25 -14.62 -21.38
N GLU A 31 10.24 -13.63 -22.27
CA GLU A 31 11.45 -12.95 -22.72
C GLU A 31 12.14 -12.21 -21.56
N VAL A 32 11.34 -11.57 -20.69
CA VAL A 32 11.84 -10.91 -19.47
C VAL A 32 12.41 -11.94 -18.49
N GLN A 33 11.72 -13.07 -18.32
CA GLN A 33 12.16 -14.13 -17.41
C GLN A 33 13.52 -14.70 -17.84
N THR A 34 13.69 -15.00 -19.13
CA THR A 34 14.96 -15.51 -19.68
C THR A 34 16.08 -14.47 -19.60
N ALA A 35 15.80 -13.20 -19.92
CA ALA A 35 16.81 -12.15 -19.88
C ALA A 35 17.36 -11.89 -18.46
N LEU A 36 16.57 -12.22 -17.43
CA LEU A 36 16.92 -12.01 -16.02
C LEU A 36 17.38 -13.30 -15.30
N ASP A 37 17.52 -14.43 -16.01
CA ASP A 37 17.74 -15.75 -15.41
C ASP A 37 16.79 -16.03 -14.22
N ALA A 38 15.54 -15.59 -14.35
CA ALA A 38 14.56 -15.71 -13.29
C ALA A 38 13.96 -17.13 -13.26
N GLU A 39 14.04 -17.79 -12.10
CA GLU A 39 13.36 -19.05 -11.86
C GLU A 39 11.86 -18.81 -11.68
N ALA A 40 11.05 -19.67 -12.31
CA ALA A 40 9.61 -19.65 -12.08
C ALA A 40 9.36 -20.04 -10.61
N SER A 41 8.81 -19.11 -9.83
CA SER A 41 8.42 -19.39 -8.46
C SER A 41 6.95 -19.76 -8.42
N ASP A 42 6.64 -20.93 -7.86
CA ASP A 42 5.27 -21.35 -7.54
C ASP A 42 4.65 -20.49 -6.42
N LEU A 43 5.45 -19.60 -5.80
CA LEU A 43 4.95 -18.51 -4.98
C LEU A 43 4.26 -17.51 -5.90
N ALA A 44 2.98 -17.79 -6.17
CA ALA A 44 2.09 -16.75 -6.61
C ALA A 44 2.20 -15.61 -5.57
N VAL A 45 2.73 -14.45 -5.97
CA VAL A 45 2.52 -13.19 -5.24
C VAL A 45 1.05 -12.80 -5.44
N ARG A 46 0.15 -13.71 -5.07
CA ARG A 46 -1.22 -13.38 -4.71
C ARG A 46 -1.07 -12.67 -3.39
N GLY A 47 -1.28 -11.35 -3.41
CA GLY A 47 -1.74 -10.69 -2.20
C GLY A 47 -2.88 -11.52 -1.63
N ILE A 48 -2.84 -11.72 -0.30
CA ILE A 48 -3.80 -12.50 0.50
C ILE A 48 -3.49 -14.01 0.48
N GLY A 49 -2.79 -14.49 1.52
CA GLY A 49 -2.55 -15.92 1.73
C GLY A 49 -1.41 -16.26 2.67
N VAL A 50 -1.69 -16.20 3.99
CA VAL A 50 -1.08 -17.01 5.08
C VAL A 50 0.46 -17.01 5.31
N GLY A 51 1.22 -16.08 4.74
CA GLY A 51 2.67 -15.92 5.02
C GLY A 51 3.01 -14.67 5.83
N PRO A 52 4.19 -14.61 6.49
CA PRO A 52 4.71 -13.36 7.06
C PRO A 52 4.81 -12.29 5.97
N LEU A 53 4.38 -11.07 6.28
CA LEU A 53 4.38 -9.94 5.34
C LEU A 53 5.78 -9.77 4.74
N SER A 54 5.89 -9.80 3.40
CA SER A 54 7.17 -9.55 2.75
C SER A 54 7.50 -8.06 2.74
N LEU A 55 8.78 -7.71 2.83
CA LEU A 55 9.22 -6.31 2.72
C LEU A 55 8.80 -5.68 1.39
N PHE A 56 8.71 -6.48 0.33
CA PHE A 56 8.19 -6.05 -0.96
C PHE A 56 6.72 -5.60 -0.88
N GLN A 57 5.85 -6.37 -0.22
CA GLN A 57 4.45 -5.99 0.00
C GLN A 57 4.33 -4.71 0.84
N VAL A 58 5.17 -4.57 1.87
CA VAL A 58 5.20 -3.35 2.69
C VAL A 58 5.59 -2.14 1.83
N ARG A 59 6.65 -2.27 1.01
CA ARG A 59 7.11 -1.21 0.11
C ARG A 59 6.04 -0.81 -0.90
N GLU A 60 5.42 -1.77 -1.57
CA GLU A 60 4.31 -1.56 -2.51
C GLU A 60 3.17 -0.77 -1.83
N GLU A 61 2.70 -1.22 -0.67
CA GLU A 61 1.58 -0.59 0.01
C GLU A 61 1.92 0.82 0.54
N VAL A 62 3.16 1.06 1.00
CA VAL A 62 3.65 2.40 1.36
C VAL A 62 3.66 3.31 0.12
N PHE A 63 4.21 2.82 -1.00
CA PHE A 63 4.31 3.59 -2.23
C PHE A 63 2.94 3.98 -2.77
N GLN A 64 2.00 3.03 -2.83
CA GLN A 64 0.62 3.27 -3.28
C GLN A 64 -0.11 4.30 -2.41
N ARG A 65 0.13 4.30 -1.09
CA ARG A 65 -0.60 5.17 -0.16
C ARG A 65 0.00 6.56 -0.02
N LEU A 66 1.29 6.73 -0.31
CA LEU A 66 1.99 8.01 -0.24
C LEU A 66 1.76 8.81 -1.53
N HIS A 67 0.63 9.51 -1.60
CA HIS A 67 0.38 10.48 -2.66
C HIS A 67 0.93 11.86 -2.28
N SER A 68 1.79 12.43 -3.13
CA SER A 68 2.29 13.80 -2.99
C SER A 68 1.23 14.80 -3.44
N THR A 69 0.78 15.67 -2.54
CA THR A 69 0.01 16.90 -2.85
C THR A 69 0.85 18.16 -2.63
N GLY A 70 2.18 18.05 -2.59
CA GLY A 70 3.11 19.13 -2.28
C GLY A 70 3.47 19.19 -0.79
N GLY A 71 4.58 18.57 -0.39
CA GLY A 71 5.08 18.51 1.00
C GLY A 71 5.57 17.10 1.40
N ARG A 72 5.73 16.83 2.71
CA ARG A 72 5.97 15.45 3.19
C ARG A 72 4.72 14.61 2.89
N PRO A 73 4.81 13.56 2.06
CA PRO A 73 3.65 12.81 1.63
C PRO A 73 2.95 12.17 2.84
N ALA A 74 1.66 12.44 2.95
CA ALA A 74 0.79 11.87 3.98
C ALA A 74 0.17 10.57 3.44
N LEU A 75 -0.12 9.63 4.34
CA LEU A 75 -0.89 8.45 3.97
C LEU A 75 -2.32 8.88 3.65
N THR A 76 -2.82 8.45 2.51
CA THR A 76 -4.21 8.70 2.10
C THR A 76 -5.18 7.93 3.00
N GLY A 77 -6.30 8.56 3.39
CA GLY A 77 -7.34 7.94 4.23
C GLY A 77 -7.16 8.05 5.75
N THR A 78 -6.03 8.57 6.24
CA THR A 78 -5.88 8.89 7.68
C THR A 78 -6.51 10.25 8.01
N SER A 79 -7.70 10.24 8.62
CA SER A 79 -8.39 11.45 9.09
C SER A 79 -7.94 11.94 10.48
N ARG A 80 -7.23 11.08 11.24
CA ARG A 80 -6.71 11.38 12.58
C ARG A 80 -5.30 10.83 12.75
N ARG A 81 -4.42 11.64 13.36
CA ARG A 81 -3.07 11.24 13.74
C ARG A 81 -3.07 10.72 15.17
N THR A 82 -3.03 9.40 15.33
CA THR A 82 -2.94 8.73 16.64
C THR A 82 -1.48 8.38 16.93
N LYS A 83 -0.99 8.72 18.13
CA LYS A 83 0.34 8.32 18.57
C LYS A 83 0.28 6.86 19.06
N VAL A 84 1.03 5.98 18.41
CA VAL A 84 1.20 4.60 18.87
C VAL A 84 2.44 4.57 19.77
N PRO A 85 2.33 4.12 21.03
CA PRO A 85 3.50 3.90 21.87
C PRO A 85 4.31 2.72 21.31
N LEU A 86 5.63 2.87 21.27
CA LEU A 86 6.59 1.87 20.80
C LEU A 86 7.67 1.71 21.86
N SER A 87 8.18 0.49 22.03
CA SER A 87 9.43 0.28 22.76
C SER A 87 10.62 0.75 21.93
N ASP A 88 11.78 0.93 22.57
CA ASP A 88 13.01 1.32 21.89
C ASP A 88 13.43 0.26 20.84
N GLN A 89 13.32 -1.03 21.19
CA GLN A 89 13.56 -2.13 20.26
C GLN A 89 12.64 -2.08 19.03
N GLN A 90 11.33 -1.89 19.23
CA GLN A 90 10.37 -1.81 18.12
C GLN A 90 10.67 -0.62 17.21
N ARG A 91 11.15 0.48 17.80
CA ARG A 91 11.55 1.66 17.04
C ARG A 91 12.78 1.38 16.18
N GLU A 92 13.81 0.74 16.73
CA GLU A 92 15.02 0.37 15.99
C GLU A 92 14.70 -0.59 14.83
N GLU A 93 13.84 -1.58 15.06
CA GLU A 93 13.38 -2.50 14.01
C GLU A 93 12.69 -1.75 12.87
N LEU A 94 11.81 -0.79 13.18
CA LEU A 94 11.14 0.03 12.17
C LEU A 94 12.11 0.97 11.43
N GLU A 95 13.13 1.49 12.09
CA GLU A 95 14.19 2.31 11.49
C GLU A 95 15.06 1.47 10.54
N SER A 96 15.38 0.23 10.92
CA SER A 96 16.08 -0.73 10.07
C SER A 96 15.29 -1.03 8.79
N ILE A 97 14.00 -1.38 8.94
CA ILE A 97 13.11 -1.65 7.79
C ILE A 97 12.98 -0.43 6.89
N ALA A 98 12.82 0.77 7.47
CA ALA A 98 12.71 2.02 6.70
C ALA A 98 13.98 2.29 5.88
N THR A 99 15.15 1.95 6.41
CA THR A 99 16.44 2.07 5.73
C THR A 99 16.57 1.05 4.61
N GLU A 100 16.17 -0.20 4.84
CA GLU A 100 16.27 -1.29 3.89
C GLU A 100 15.43 -1.06 2.62
N ILE A 101 14.22 -0.50 2.78
CA ILE A 101 13.32 -0.23 1.64
C ILE A 101 13.51 1.16 1.01
N ALA A 102 14.39 2.00 1.59
CA ALA A 102 14.67 3.31 1.05
C ALA A 102 15.32 3.22 -0.33
N SER A 103 14.97 4.14 -1.22
CA SER A 103 15.57 4.25 -2.55
C SER A 103 15.66 5.73 -2.96
N PRO A 104 16.47 6.10 -3.97
CA PRO A 104 16.57 7.48 -4.40
C PRO A 104 15.18 8.08 -4.71
N GLY A 105 14.82 9.17 -4.02
CA GLY A 105 13.52 9.82 -4.13
C GLY A 105 12.40 9.23 -3.26
N PHE A 106 12.68 8.18 -2.49
CA PHE A 106 11.72 7.51 -1.60
C PHE A 106 12.39 7.09 -0.28
N SER A 107 12.11 7.83 0.79
CA SER A 107 12.62 7.53 2.14
C SER A 107 11.47 7.61 3.15
N PRO A 108 10.77 6.49 3.38
CA PRO A 108 9.67 6.47 4.33
C PRO A 108 10.17 6.58 5.77
N SER A 109 9.38 7.21 6.63
CA SER A 109 9.66 7.32 8.06
C SER A 109 9.20 6.06 8.82
N PRO A 110 9.79 5.74 9.98
CA PRO A 110 9.37 4.62 10.82
C PRO A 110 7.87 4.62 11.16
N GLY A 111 7.29 5.82 11.35
CA GLY A 111 5.85 5.98 11.60
C GLY A 111 4.98 5.64 10.38
N GLN A 112 5.45 5.91 9.16
CA GLN A 112 4.76 5.49 7.94
C GLN A 112 4.81 3.97 7.78
N ILE A 113 5.96 3.36 8.09
CA ILE A 113 6.11 1.89 8.08
C ILE A 113 5.18 1.23 9.09
N ALA A 114 5.19 1.71 10.33
CA ALA A 114 4.29 1.22 11.37
C ALA A 114 2.81 1.31 10.96
N SER A 115 2.41 2.43 10.36
CA SER A 115 1.02 2.63 9.92
C SER A 115 0.61 1.62 8.83
N VAL A 116 1.51 1.31 7.89
CA VAL A 116 1.25 0.30 6.85
C VAL A 116 1.22 -1.10 7.43
N LEU A 117 2.18 -1.48 8.28
CA LEU A 117 2.21 -2.77 8.94
C LEU A 117 0.93 -3.03 9.75
N ILE A 118 0.50 -2.07 10.57
CA ILE A 118 -0.76 -2.17 11.33
C ILE A 118 -1.95 -2.36 10.38
N SER A 119 -1.99 -1.62 9.27
CA SER A 119 -3.08 -1.74 8.29
C SER A 119 -3.13 -3.12 7.65
N LEU A 120 -1.97 -3.66 7.26
CA LEU A 120 -1.86 -4.99 6.64
C LEU A 120 -2.24 -6.09 7.64
N SER A 121 -1.73 -6.01 8.87
CA SER A 121 -2.07 -6.97 9.94
C SER A 121 -3.57 -6.95 10.26
N LEU A 122 -4.19 -5.78 10.35
CA LEU A 122 -5.64 -5.67 10.56
C LEU A 122 -6.47 -6.24 9.40
N ARG A 123 -5.98 -6.11 8.16
CA ARG A 123 -6.62 -6.71 6.97
C ARG A 123 -6.56 -8.24 7.05
N SER A 124 -5.36 -8.79 7.26
CA SER A 124 -5.15 -10.24 7.39
C SER A 124 -5.96 -10.85 8.54
N LEU A 125 -6.01 -10.19 9.71
CA LEU A 125 -6.84 -10.65 10.83
C LEU A 125 -8.35 -10.66 10.51
N ARG A 126 -8.83 -9.75 9.66
CA ARG A 126 -10.24 -9.76 9.22
C ARG A 126 -10.51 -10.88 8.22
N GLU A 127 -9.62 -11.09 7.28
CA GLU A 127 -9.72 -12.16 6.27
C GLU A 127 -9.73 -13.53 6.95
N ASN A 128 -8.78 -13.81 7.86
CA ASN A 128 -8.75 -15.05 8.63
C ASN A 128 -10.00 -15.27 9.47
N ARG A 129 -10.60 -14.21 10.02
CA ARG A 129 -11.85 -14.30 10.79
C ARG A 129 -13.03 -14.67 9.88
N LEU A 130 -13.09 -14.10 8.69
CA LEU A 130 -14.16 -14.39 7.72
C LEU A 130 -14.07 -15.85 7.22
N GLU A 131 -12.86 -16.36 7.00
CA GLU A 131 -12.61 -17.76 6.62
C GLU A 131 -13.01 -18.72 7.75
N SER A 132 -12.67 -18.38 9.00
CA SER A 132 -13.01 -19.19 10.18
C SER A 132 -14.53 -19.26 10.41
N GLN A 133 -15.28 -18.19 10.12
CA GLN A 133 -16.75 -18.16 10.24
C GLN A 133 -17.49 -18.87 9.11
N SER A 134 -16.85 -19.01 7.94
CA SER A 134 -17.44 -19.70 6.77
C SER A 134 -17.34 -21.22 6.86
N THR A 135 -16.53 -21.75 7.79
CA THR A 135 -16.27 -23.19 7.95
C THR A 135 -17.21 -23.85 8.98
N GLU A 136 -18.01 -23.06 9.71
CA GLU A 136 -18.83 -23.55 10.82
C GLU A 136 -20.32 -23.77 10.47
N GLN A 137 -20.69 -23.77 9.20
CA GLN A 137 -22.06 -24.08 8.75
C GLN A 137 -22.12 -25.39 7.94
N VAL A 138 -22.97 -26.30 8.46
CA VAL A 138 -23.35 -27.66 8.02
C VAL A 138 -22.50 -28.76 8.71
N PRO A 139 -23.09 -29.60 9.59
CA PRO A 139 -24.27 -30.40 9.25
C PRO A 139 -25.33 -30.50 10.35
N ASN A 140 -26.60 -30.31 9.97
CA ASN A 140 -27.71 -31.02 10.62
C ASN A 140 -29.00 -30.94 9.79
N ALA A 141 -29.30 -32.05 9.11
CA ALA A 141 -30.63 -32.63 9.08
C ALA A 141 -30.47 -34.08 8.57
N GLU A 142 -30.23 -35.01 9.49
CA GLU A 142 -30.71 -36.37 9.33
C GLU A 142 -32.25 -36.40 9.41
N ILE A 143 -32.81 -37.54 9.00
CA ILE A 143 -34.16 -38.07 9.30
C ILE A 143 -35.25 -37.74 8.25
N ASN A 144 -35.35 -38.54 7.19
CA ASN A 144 -36.19 -39.77 7.15
C ASN A 144 -35.97 -40.56 5.84
#